data_AF-A0A7K7WMF3-F1
#
_entry.id   AF-A0A7K7WMF3-F1
#
_cell.length_a   1.000
_cell.length_b   1.000
_cell.length_c   1.000
_cell.angle_alpha   90.00
_cell.angle_beta   90.00
_cell.angle_gamma   90.00
#
_symmetry.space_group_name_H-M   'P 1'
#
loop_
_entity.id
_entity.type
_entity.pdbx_description
1 polymer ?
#
loop_
_entity_poly.entity_id
_entity_poly.type
_entity_poly.pdbx_seq_one_letter_code
_entity_poly.pdbx_strand_id
1 'polypeptide(L)'
;MLGDSTVGKSSLLRRYTQGVFLEAPDQTVGVDFYVRHVELRPGLRVKLQFWDTAGQERFRSVTRSYYRNAAGAMLLFDITN
;
A
#
# COMPACT_ATOMS: atom_id res chain seq x y z
N MET A 1 1.60 -1.85 4.11
CA MET A 1 1.25 -3.11 3.42
C MET A 1 2.38 -4.11 3.57
N LEU A 2 2.11 -5.38 3.31
CA LEU A 2 3.06 -6.49 3.40
C LEU A 2 2.96 -7.34 2.12
N GLY A 3 4.07 -7.95 1.73
CA GLY A 3 4.14 -8.79 0.53
C GLY A 3 5.45 -8.58 -0.22
N ASP A 4 5.89 -9.60 -0.94
CA ASP A 4 7.15 -9.58 -1.68
C ASP A 4 7.15 -8.51 -2.79
N SER A 5 8.31 -8.23 -3.38
CA SER A 5 8.40 -7.44 -4.60
C SER A 5 7.48 -8.00 -5.69
N THR A 6 7.04 -7.13 -6.60
CA THR A 6 6.22 -7.48 -7.78
C THR A 6 4.83 -8.09 -7.53
N VAL A 7 4.40 -8.38 -6.29
CA VAL A 7 3.04 -8.89 -5.98
C VAL A 7 1.89 -7.88 -6.18
N GLY A 8 2.17 -6.68 -6.71
CA GLY A 8 1.14 -5.69 -7.06
C GLY A 8 0.68 -4.74 -5.93
N LYS A 9 1.43 -4.59 -4.83
CA LYS A 9 1.08 -3.68 -3.71
C LYS A 9 0.78 -2.24 -4.16
N SER A 10 1.72 -1.65 -4.90
CA SER A 10 1.62 -0.28 -5.41
C SER A 10 0.51 -0.12 -6.42
N SER A 11 0.35 -1.10 -7.33
CA SER A 11 -0.70 -1.10 -8.33
C SER A 11 -2.09 -1.14 -7.69
N LEU A 12 -2.28 -1.93 -6.63
CA LEU A 12 -3.54 -1.96 -5.89
C LEU A 12 -3.87 -0.60 -5.26
N LEU A 13 -2.90 0.02 -4.58
CA LEU A 13 -3.11 1.31 -3.93
C LEU A 13 -3.33 2.45 -4.92
N ARG A 14 -2.60 2.49 -6.04
CA ARG A 14 -2.80 3.48 -7.10
C ARG A 14 -4.18 3.32 -7.74
N ARG A 15 -4.60 2.09 -8.03
CA ARG A 15 -5.94 1.83 -8.57
C ARG A 15 -7.01 2.25 -7.57
N TYR A 16 -6.83 1.95 -6.29
CA TYR A 16 -7.78 2.32 -5.26
C TYR A 16 -7.82 3.83 -4.99
N THR A 17 -6.69 4.52 -4.96
CA THR A 17 -6.65 5.95 -4.56
C THR A 17 -6.81 6.91 -5.73
N GLN A 18 -6.30 6.56 -6.91
CA GLN A 18 -6.22 7.44 -8.09
C GLN A 18 -7.04 6.90 -9.27
N GLY A 19 -7.53 5.66 -9.22
CA GLY A 19 -8.24 5.05 -10.34
C GLY A 19 -7.33 4.63 -11.50
N VAL A 20 -6.00 4.68 -11.35
CA VAL A 20 -5.04 4.38 -12.41
C VAL A 20 -4.40 3.01 -12.21
N PHE A 21 -4.15 2.31 -13.31
CA PHE A 21 -3.31 1.11 -13.35
C PHE A 21 -2.21 1.32 -14.39
N LEU A 22 -0.96 1.05 -14.03
CA LEU A 22 0.19 1.19 -14.90
C LEU A 22 0.63 -0.20 -15.35
N GLU A 23 0.78 -0.41 -16.66
CA GLU A 23 1.25 -1.69 -17.22
C GLU A 23 2.72 -1.96 -16.87
N ALA A 24 3.54 -0.90 -16.83
CA ALA A 24 4.95 -0.96 -16.45
C ALA A 24 5.23 0.02 -15.29
N PRO A 25 4.90 -0.36 -14.04
CA PRO A 25 5.18 0.49 -12.89
C PRO A 25 6.67 0.47 -12.53
N ASP A 26 7.21 1.63 -12.16
CA ASP A 26 8.53 1.71 -11.55
C ASP A 26 8.57 0.97 -10.20
N GLN A 27 9.76 0.48 -9.83
CA GLN A 27 9.95 -0.12 -8.51
C GLN A 27 9.78 0.93 -7.41
N THR A 28 9.00 0.60 -6.38
CA THR A 28 8.90 1.42 -5.18
C THR A 28 10.25 1.48 -4.48
N VAL A 29 10.76 2.69 -4.27
CA VAL A 29 11.97 2.93 -3.47
C VAL A 29 11.55 3.41 -2.10
N GLY A 30 11.91 2.66 -1.05
CA GLY A 30 11.54 3.02 0.31
C GLY A 30 10.05 2.85 0.61
N VAL A 31 9.36 3.95 0.95
CA VAL A 31 7.96 3.94 1.41
C VAL A 31 7.19 5.10 0.77
N ASP A 32 6.09 4.78 0.11
CA ASP A 32 5.13 5.74 -0.42
C ASP A 32 3.89 5.84 0.50
N PHE A 33 3.26 7.01 0.48
CA PHE A 33 2.10 7.31 1.31
C PHE A 33 0.89 7.69 0.45
N TYR A 34 -0.24 7.01 0.68
CA TYR A 34 -1.49 7.25 -0.04
C TYR A 34 -2.63 7.58 0.92
N VAL A 35 -3.51 8.50 0.52
CA VAL A 35 -4.69 8.91 1.32
C VAL A 35 -5.94 8.75 0.48
N ARG A 36 -7.00 8.20 1.09
CA ARG A 36 -8.34 8.23 0.50
C ARG A 36 -9.38 8.59 1.56
N HIS A 37 -10.24 9.55 1.26
CA HIS A 37 -11.41 9.84 2.08
C HIS A 37 -12.57 8.96 1.62
N VAL A 38 -13.21 8.26 2.55
CA VAL A 38 -14.35 7.40 2.29
C VAL A 38 -15.51 7.80 3.21
N GLU A 39 -16.72 7.79 2.68
CA GLU A 39 -17.94 7.94 3.46
C GLU A 39 -18.53 6.55 3.69
N LEU A 40 -18.52 6.08 4.93
CA LEU A 40 -18.97 4.72 5.25
C LEU A 40 -20.49 4.65 5.43
N ARG A 41 -21.06 5.72 5.97
CA ARG A 41 -22.49 5.96 6.21
C ARG A 41 -22.75 7.46 6.10
N PRO A 42 -24.00 7.92 5.87
CA PRO A 42 -24.31 9.34 5.77
C PRO A 42 -23.74 10.14 6.96
N GLY A 43 -22.87 11.10 6.65
CA GLY A 43 -22.23 11.96 7.66
C GLY A 43 -21.01 11.35 8.38
N LEU A 44 -20.69 10.07 8.18
CA LEU A 44 -19.49 9.43 8.74
C LEU A 44 -18.40 9.29 7.67
N ARG A 45 -17.47 10.25 7.69
CA ARG A 45 -16.30 10.28 6.80
C ARG A 45 -15.04 9.81 7.53
N VAL A 46 -14.28 8.94 6.87
CA VAL A 46 -13.03 8.39 7.39
C VAL A 46 -11.90 8.70 6.42
N LYS A 47 -10.77 9.15 6.95
CA LYS A 47 -9.53 9.32 6.20
C LYS A 47 -8.70 8.04 6.31
N LEU A 48 -8.69 7.25 5.25
CA LEU A 48 -7.82 6.08 5.14
C LEU A 48 -6.42 6.51 4.72
N GLN A 49 -5.43 5.98 5.42
CA GLN A 49 -4.02 6.25 5.20
C GLN A 49 -3.31 4.93 4.95
N PHE A 50 -2.65 4.81 3.80
CA PHE A 50 -1.96 3.62 3.38
C PHE A 50 -0.47 3.90 3.26
N TRP A 51 0.32 2.96 3.78
CA TRP A 51 1.77 2.92 3.64
C TRP A 51 2.11 1.82 2.65
N ASP A 52 2.50 2.22 1.44
CA ASP A 52 3.07 1.34 0.44
C ASP A 52 4.57 1.23 0.68
N THR A 53 5.11 0.02 0.63
CA THR A 53 6.49 -0.23 1.03
C THR A 53 7.16 -1.04 -0.05
N ALA A 54 8.41 -0.71 -0.35
CA ALA A 54 9.26 -1.54 -1.20
C ALA A 54 9.25 -2.99 -0.67
N GLY A 55 8.97 -3.94 -1.58
CA GLY A 55 8.95 -5.36 -1.25
C GLY A 55 10.35 -5.99 -1.14
N GLN A 56 11.42 -5.25 -1.50
CA GLN A 56 12.77 -5.79 -1.48
C GLN A 56 13.27 -5.97 -0.04
N GLU A 57 13.93 -7.10 0.20
CA GLU A 57 14.48 -7.50 1.49
C GLU A 57 15.43 -6.45 2.11
N ARG A 58 16.08 -5.63 1.26
CA ARG A 58 16.96 -4.52 1.67
C ARG A 58 16.26 -3.38 2.43
N PHE A 59 14.93 -3.27 2.39
CA PHE A 59 14.17 -2.19 3.06
C PHE A 59 13.40 -2.65 4.31
N ARG A 60 13.53 -3.90 4.76
CA ARG A 60 12.83 -4.44 5.95
C ARG A 60 13.08 -3.65 7.24
N SER A 61 14.25 -3.01 7.39
CA SER A 61 14.58 -2.20 8.57
C SER A 61 13.80 -0.89 8.61
N VAL A 62 13.53 -0.29 7.44
CA VAL A 62 12.76 0.95 7.27
C VAL A 62 11.28 0.72 7.60
N THR A 63 10.76 -0.47 7.34
CA THR A 63 9.31 -0.76 7.49
C THR A 63 8.82 -0.77 8.94
N ARG A 64 9.71 -1.03 9.91
CA ARG A 64 9.32 -1.23 11.32
C ARG A 64 8.77 0.06 11.98
N SER A 65 9.26 1.23 11.58
CA SER A 65 8.77 2.52 12.11
C SER A 65 7.37 2.87 11.58
N TYR A 66 7.07 2.52 10.33
CA TYR A 66 5.79 2.81 9.69
C TYR A 66 4.62 1.92 10.16
N TYR A 67 4.90 0.80 10.84
CA TYR A 67 3.86 -0.03 11.45
C TYR A 67 3.35 0.51 12.78
N ARG A 68 4.08 1.43 13.42
CA ARG A 68 3.67 1.99 14.71
C ARG A 68 2.36 2.76 14.52
N ASN A 69 1.34 2.43 15.32
CA ASN A 69 -0.01 2.98 15.27
C ASN A 69 -0.83 2.62 14.02
N ALA A 70 -0.44 1.60 13.26
CA ALA A 70 -1.29 1.08 12.19
C ALA A 70 -2.56 0.44 12.77
N ALA A 71 -3.72 0.79 12.21
CA ALA A 71 -5.00 0.20 12.60
C ALA A 71 -5.22 -1.22 12.02
N GLY A 72 -4.43 -1.59 11.01
CA GLY A 72 -4.50 -2.90 10.36
C GLY A 72 -3.38 -3.10 9.34
N ALA A 73 -3.30 -4.31 8.79
CA ALA A 73 -2.32 -4.68 7.78
C ALA A 73 -2.99 -5.45 6.63
N MET A 74 -2.44 -5.32 5.42
CA MET A 74 -2.82 -6.10 4.25
C MET A 74 -1.60 -6.89 3.79
N LEU A 75 -1.73 -8.21 3.70
CA LEU A 75 -0.73 -9.13 3.15
C LEU A 75 -1.13 -9.49 1.72
N LEU A 76 -0.24 -9.20 0.78
CA LEU A 76 -0.44 -9.45 -0.65
C LEU A 76 0.57 -10.50 -1.11
N PHE A 77 0.11 -11.38 -2.00
CA PHE A 77 0.91 -12.35 -2.71
C PHE A 77 0.35 -12.51 -4.13
N ASP A 78 1.19 -12.96 -5.05
CA ASP A 78 0.77 -13.34 -6.40
C ASP A 78 0.34 -14.81 -6.38
N ILE A 79 -0.86 -15.10 -6.86
CA ILE A 79 -1.38 -16.48 -6.91
C ILE A 79 -0.66 -17.37 -7.95
N THR A 80 0.09 -16.76 -8.86
CA THR A 80 0.81 -17.43 -9.94
C THR A 80 2.29 -17.68 -9.64
N ASN A 81 2.76 -17.25 -8.48
CA ASN A 81 4.15 -17.39 -8.02
C ASN A 81 4.27 -18.42 -6.90
#